data_AF-A0AB73H4S9-F1
#
_entry.id   AF-A0AB73H4S9-F1
#
_cell.length_a   1.000
_cell.length_b   1.000
_cell.length_c   1.000
_cell.angle_alpha   90.00
_cell.angle_beta   90.00
_cell.angle_gamma   90.00
#
_symmetry.space_group_name_H-M   'P 1'
#
loop_
_entity.id
_entity.type
_entity.pdbx_description
1 polymer ?
#
loop_
_entity_poly.entity_id
_entity_poly.type
_entity_poly.pdbx_seq_one_letter_code
_entity_poly.pdbx_strand_id
1 'polypeptide(L)' 'MKRCQVKIYEKDTKKEIWKEAEFLGVYQYSYVKQEIIVGEIGGVVAFPVAVVHLNNELLQLNIHCVRFEGVEIKS' A
#
# COMPACT_ATOMS: atom_id res chain seq x y z
N MET A 1 13.06 9.42 -8.25
CA MET A 1 11.80 8.84 -7.73
C MET A 1 10.91 8.47 -8.92
N LYS A 2 10.12 7.41 -8.83
CA LYS A 2 9.34 6.89 -9.96
C LYS A 2 7.91 7.42 -9.86
N ARG A 3 7.35 7.96 -10.95
CA ARG A 3 5.95 8.42 -10.97
C ARG A 3 5.00 7.21 -10.89
N CYS A 4 3.93 7.35 -10.14
CA CYS A 4 2.86 6.36 -10.02
C CYS A 4 1.49 7.03 -9.88
N GLN A 5 0.43 6.26 -10.03
CA GLN A 5 -0.92 6.66 -9.66
C GLN A 5 -1.34 5.93 -8.39
N VAL A 6 -2.02 6.64 -7.49
CA VAL A 6 -2.50 6.09 -6.21
C VAL A 6 -4.00 6.26 -6.09
N LYS A 7 -4.68 5.22 -5.60
CA LYS A 7 -6.10 5.24 -5.31
C LYS A 7 -6.33 5.79 -3.90
N ILE A 8 -7.02 6.92 -3.80
CA ILE A 8 -7.36 7.54 -2.52
C ILE A 8 -8.87 7.83 -2.42
N TYR A 9 -9.38 7.82 -1.20
CA TYR A 9 -10.75 8.26 -0.92
C TYR A 9 -10.77 9.76 -0.66
N GLU A 10 -11.47 10.51 -1.50
CA GLU A 10 -11.61 11.95 -1.34
C GLU A 10 -12.87 12.27 -0.52
N LYS A 11 -12.70 12.98 0.59
CA LYS A 11 -13.78 13.26 1.54
C LYS A 11 -14.89 14.13 0.95
N ASP A 12 -14.54 15.12 0.13
CA ASP A 12 -15.48 16.09 -0.42
C ASP A 12 -16.42 15.47 -1.45
N THR A 13 -15.86 14.68 -2.37
CA THR A 13 -16.62 14.01 -3.43
C THR A 13 -17.17 12.64 -3.01
N LYS A 14 -16.73 12.13 -1.84
CA LYS A 14 -17.05 10.80 -1.29
C LYS A 14 -16.77 9.66 -2.28
N LYS A 15 -15.75 9.81 -3.11
CA LYS A 15 -15.40 8.87 -4.18
C LYS A 15 -13.95 8.45 -4.07
N GLU A 16 -13.67 7.23 -4.54
CA GLU A 16 -12.31 6.78 -4.79
C GLU A 16 -11.84 7.34 -6.12
N ILE A 17 -10.69 8.01 -6.11
CA ILE A 17 -10.08 8.61 -7.29
C ILE A 17 -8.61 8.24 -7.38
N TRP A 18 -8.09 8.24 -8.61
CA TRP A 18 -6.68 8.06 -8.88
C TRP A 18 -6.00 9.43 -8.93
N LYS A 19 -4.91 9.61 -8.19
CA LYS A 19 -4.06 10.81 -8.23
C LYS A 19 -2.62 10.43 -8.56
N GLU A 20 -1.92 11.32 -9.25
CA GLU A 20 -0.49 11.17 -9.46
C GLU A 20 0.28 11.36 -8.14
N ALA A 21 1.29 10.53 -7.93
CA ALA A 21 2.16 10.56 -6.77
C ALA A 21 3.59 10.13 -7.15
N GLU A 22 4.52 10.33 -6.22
CA GLU A 22 5.88 9.81 -6.35
C GLU A 22 6.05 8.56 -5.49
N PHE A 23 6.41 7.46 -6.13
CA PHE A 23 6.68 6.21 -5.45
C PHE A 23 8.07 6.23 -4.81
N LEU A 24 8.14 5.87 -3.52
CA LEU A 24 9.36 5.85 -2.73
C LEU A 24 9.88 4.44 -2.50
N GLY A 25 8.98 3.49 -2.24
CA GLY A 25 9.37 2.10 -1.99
C GLY A 25 8.22 1.23 -1.47
N VAL A 26 8.54 -0.03 -1.22
CA VAL A 26 7.67 -0.98 -0.52
C VAL A 26 8.41 -1.48 0.71
N TYR A 27 7.69 -1.65 1.81
CA TYR A 27 8.15 -2.45 2.93
C TYR A 27 7.04 -3.42 3.35
N GLN A 28 7.40 -4.41 4.17
CA GLN A 28 6.46 -5.42 4.62
C GLN A 28 6.18 -5.22 6.10
N TYR A 29 4.89 -5.14 6.47
CA TYR A 29 4.48 -5.39 7.84
C TYR A 29 4.21 -6.86 8.03
N SER A 30 4.70 -7.41 9.14
CA SER A 30 4.36 -8.74 9.59
C SER A 30 4.04 -8.72 11.07
N TYR A 31 2.94 -9.36 11.47
CA TYR A 31 2.64 -9.60 12.87
C TYR A 31 2.22 -11.06 13.08
N VAL A 32 2.52 -11.58 14.26
CA VAL A 32 2.06 -12.89 14.69
C VAL A 32 0.71 -12.68 15.36
N LYS A 33 -0.34 -13.32 14.81
CA LYS A 33 -1.63 -13.37 15.50
C LYS A 33 -1.57 -14.52 16.50
N GLN A 34 -1.31 -14.23 17.77
CA GLN A 34 -1.29 -15.23 18.83
C GLN A 34 -2.39 -14.95 19.86
N GLU A 35 -3.26 -15.92 20.12
CA GLU A 35 -4.15 -15.87 21.28
C GLU A 35 -3.41 -16.45 22.49
N ILE A 36 -3.33 -15.69 23.58
CA ILE A 36 -2.57 -16.07 24.78
C ILE A 36 -3.28 -17.19 25.58
N ILE A 37 -4.59 -17.38 25.36
CA ILE A 37 -5.45 -18.20 26.24
C ILE A 37 -5.60 -19.65 25.76
N VAL A 38 -5.35 -19.93 24.49
CA VAL A 38 -5.46 -21.27 23.90
C VAL A 38 -4.18 -21.47 23.11
N GLY A 39 -3.42 -22.54 23.37
CA GLY A 39 -2.09 -22.78 22.78
C GLY A 39 -2.11 -23.04 21.26
N GLU A 40 -2.65 -22.12 20.46
CA GLU A 40 -2.66 -22.12 19.02
C GLU A 40 -1.33 -21.55 18.51
N ILE A 41 -0.70 -22.27 17.57
CA ILE A 41 0.45 -21.74 16.84
C ILE A 41 -0.09 -20.63 15.93
N GLY A 42 0.14 -19.39 16.35
CA GLY A 42 -0.28 -18.20 15.62
C GLY A 42 0.30 -18.15 14.22
N GLY A 43 -0.55 -17.93 13.22
CA GLY A 43 -0.12 -17.68 11.85
C GLY A 43 0.61 -16.34 11.72
N VAL A 44 1.62 -16.28 10.84
CA VAL A 44 2.24 -15.02 10.44
C VAL A 44 1.36 -14.37 9.38
N VAL A 45 0.85 -13.18 9.66
CA VAL A 45 0.20 -12.33 8.66
C VAL A 45 1.23 -11.34 8.16
N ALA A 46 1.53 -11.39 6.86
CA ALA A 46 2.43 -10.47 6.19
C ALA A 46 1.72 -9.79 5.02
N PHE A 47 1.86 -8.47 4.91
CA PHE A 47 1.32 -7.73 3.77
C PHE A 47 2.24 -6.58 3.33
N PRO A 48 2.38 -6.36 2.01
CA PRO A 48 3.19 -5.29 1.47
C PRO A 48 2.49 -3.92 1.62
N VAL A 49 3.25 -2.93 2.04
CA VAL A 49 2.82 -1.53 2.15
C VAL A 49 3.72 -0.66 1.27
N ALA A 50 3.10 0.08 0.37
CA ALA A 50 3.76 1.07 -0.45
C ALA A 50 3.89 2.40 0.30
N VAL A 51 5.04 3.05 0.15
CA VAL A 51 5.27 4.43 0.61
C VAL A 51 5.29 5.32 -0.62
N VAL A 52 4.45 6.34 -0.59
CA VAL A 52 4.31 7.31 -1.68
C VAL A 52 4.34 8.72 -1.12
N HIS A 53 4.75 9.67 -1.94
CA HIS A 53 4.67 11.09 -1.67
C HIS A 53 3.56 11.71 -2.53
N LEU A 54 2.55 12.30 -1.88
CA LEU A 54 1.39 12.91 -2.53
C LEU A 54 1.11 14.26 -1.85
N ASN A 55 1.03 15.36 -2.61
CA ASN A 55 0.71 16.69 -2.09
C ASN A 55 1.57 17.14 -0.89
N ASN A 56 2.89 16.89 -0.93
CA ASN A 56 3.84 17.16 0.16
C ASN A 56 3.64 16.31 1.44
N GLU A 57 2.82 15.26 1.37
CA GLU A 57 2.61 14.32 2.46
C GLU A 57 3.14 12.93 2.11
N LEU A 58 3.69 12.25 3.12
CA LEU A 58 4.06 10.84 3.03
C LEU A 58 2.85 9.98 3.38
N LEU A 59 2.44 9.13 2.45
CA LEU A 59 1.31 8.22 2.64
C LEU A 59 1.78 6.76 2.59
N GLN A 60 1.18 5.95 3.45
CA GLN A 60 1.35 4.51 3.47
C GLN A 60 0.06 3.86 2.96
N LEU A 61 0.16 3.09 1.89
CA LEU A 61 -0.98 2.52 1.20
C LEU A 61 -0.76 1.01 0.97
N ASN A 62 -1.85 0.25 0.89
CA ASN A 62 -1.75 -1.11 0.39
C ASN A 62 -1.19 -1.07 -1.05
N ILE A 63 -0.30 -2.01 -1.40
CA ILE A 63 0.31 -2.06 -2.74
C ILE A 63 -0.73 -2.10 -3.88
N HIS A 64 -1.90 -2.70 -3.66
CA HIS A 64 -2.98 -2.76 -4.64
C HIS A 64 -3.60 -1.39 -4.96
N CYS A 65 -3.37 -0.39 -4.11
CA CYS A 65 -3.77 0.99 -4.35
C CYS A 65 -2.76 1.76 -5.22
N VAL A 66 -1.67 1.14 -5.68
CA VAL A 66 -0.61 1.78 -6.48
C VAL A 66 -0.57 1.17 -7.89
N ARG A 67 -0.48 2.03 -8.90
CA ARG A 67 -0.31 1.65 -10.32
C ARG A 67 0.88 2.37 -10.94
N PHE A 68 1.60 1.67 -11.79
CA PHE A 68 2.66 2.23 -12.63
C PHE A 68 2.24 2.13 -14.09
N GLU A 69 2.23 3.25 -14.80
CA GLU A 69 2.05 3.24 -16.25
C GLU A 69 3.35 2.79 -16.93
N GLY A 70 3.25 1.98 -17.99
CA GLY A 70 4.39 1.59 -18.83
C GLY A 70 5.26 0.44 -18.31
N VAL A 71 4.77 -0.41 -17.39
CA VAL A 71 5.46 -1.65 -17.02
C VAL A 71 5.03 -2.76 -17.98
N GLU A 72 5.77 -2.92 -19.08
CA GLU A 72 5.70 -4.15 -19.88
C GLU A 72 6.36 -5.28 -19.11
N ILE A 73 5.57 -6.27 -18.70
CA ILE A 73 6.10 -7.54 -18.20
C ILE A 73 6.49 -8.33 -19.46
N LYS A 74 7.78 -8.31 -19.81
CA LYS A 74 8.29 -9.26 -20.81
C LYS A 74 8.24 -10.65 -20.19
N SER A 75 7.28 -11.46 -20.66
CA SER A 75 7.19 -12.90 -20.40
C SER A 75 8.28 -13.66 -21.14
#